data_AF-A0A2V1C2L5-F1
#
_entry.id   AF-A0A2V1C2L5-F1
#
_cell.length_a   1.000
_cell.length_b   1.000
_cell.length_c   1.000
_cell.angle_alpha   90.00
_cell.angle_beta   90.00
_cell.angle_gamma   90.00
#
_symmetry.space_group_name_H-M   'P 1'
#
loop_
_entity.id
_entity.type
_entity.pdbx_description
1 polymer ?
#
loop_
_entity_poly.entity_id
_entity_poly.type
_entity_poly.pdbx_seq_one_letter_code
_entity_poly.pdbx_strand_id
1 'polypeptide(L)'
;MARFSNSSRSSQKLWDPTKTLGIINTDPGYEGITCVGYAPSQRRRCRKPINKFNRGVITDTLEEISYLQPNDPTVLSRLKNIAGTALCIQFHQSQASDVLSQWRSKLPKVQKIDCGTKTRTSAGRARNQTWKDLQEQLRKLTELMEEFEENMQGKQCESSSDEESEEETSEQDSSDYTSDEESGGDSSTREYQKKENERKEKERLQRDRLDKERKEREARERRETYKEQDRRREQERATKAKEERERKEREVKEAREAEQAAESERNRRRRAAEERAEKAARERREREEQEKERIERERVEKERKDQEDAKRKRDAENAASNERIRQRARERAEKAAREKREKEEREQAEWDQAWVKYQDKWAKFRVSSSGDVDLREAIPWPVKSGLLRDVAFSNVKTFLENSLPKGTDRAKLLRKECQKWHPDSVCRWSRASEMTDSYRMSTDMICKVVTDMLNVSSGRSSDFC
;
A
#
# COMPACT_ATOMS: atom_id res chain seq x y z
N MET A 1 45.31 -35.01 -29.96
CA MET A 1 44.38 -34.03 -29.38
C MET A 1 42.98 -34.61 -29.43
N ALA A 2 42.33 -34.84 -28.28
CA ALA A 2 40.95 -35.35 -28.27
C ALA A 2 39.96 -34.21 -28.57
N ARG A 3 39.09 -34.40 -29.57
CA ARG A 3 37.95 -33.50 -29.76
C ARG A 3 36.88 -33.86 -28.75
N PHE A 4 36.68 -33.01 -27.74
CA PHE A 4 35.50 -33.11 -26.88
C PHE A 4 34.26 -32.79 -27.71
N SER A 5 33.60 -33.83 -28.20
CA SER A 5 32.23 -33.75 -28.69
C SER A 5 31.35 -33.31 -27.53
N ASN A 6 31.15 -32.00 -27.42
CA ASN A 6 30.32 -31.40 -26.39
C ASN A 6 28.87 -31.73 -26.72
N SER A 7 28.43 -32.93 -26.32
CA SER A 7 27.08 -33.44 -26.54
C SER A 7 26.09 -32.49 -25.89
N SER A 8 25.53 -31.60 -26.71
CA SER A 8 24.44 -30.70 -26.34
C SER A 8 23.26 -31.53 -25.86
N ARG A 9 23.25 -31.80 -24.56
CA ARG A 9 22.05 -32.20 -23.82
C ARG A 9 21.07 -31.06 -24.04
N SER A 10 20.17 -31.23 -25.00
CA SER A 10 19.02 -30.36 -25.16
C SER A 10 18.28 -30.38 -23.83
N SER A 11 18.36 -29.28 -23.09
CA SER A 11 17.63 -29.11 -21.84
C SER A 11 16.18 -29.46 -22.11
N GLN A 12 15.67 -30.52 -21.50
CA GLN A 12 14.28 -30.90 -21.70
C GLN A 12 13.42 -29.86 -20.99
N LYS A 13 12.44 -29.30 -21.71
CA LYS A 13 11.47 -28.37 -21.12
C LYS A 13 10.72 -29.12 -20.03
N LEU A 14 10.78 -28.59 -18.81
CA LEU A 14 10.16 -29.20 -17.64
C LEU A 14 8.63 -29.11 -17.70
N TRP A 15 8.10 -28.10 -18.40
CA TRP A 15 6.68 -27.88 -18.59
C TRP A 15 6.41 -26.98 -19.81
N ASP A 16 5.18 -26.98 -20.30
CA ASP A 16 4.69 -26.02 -21.30
C ASP A 16 3.96 -24.86 -20.58
N PRO A 17 4.60 -23.70 -20.40
CA PRO A 17 3.97 -22.55 -19.75
C PRO A 17 2.89 -21.90 -20.63
N THR A 18 3.03 -21.96 -21.95
CA THR A 18 2.08 -21.35 -22.90
C THR A 18 0.72 -22.01 -22.80
N LYS A 19 0.68 -23.35 -22.80
CA LYS A 19 -0.52 -24.18 -22.63
C LYS A 19 -1.04 -24.16 -21.19
N THR A 20 -0.14 -24.29 -20.20
CA THR A 20 -0.52 -24.27 -18.78
C THR A 20 -1.24 -22.96 -18.41
N LEU A 21 -0.62 -21.82 -18.76
CA LEU A 21 -1.11 -20.51 -18.36
C LEU A 21 -2.28 -20.06 -19.26
N GLY A 22 -2.36 -20.59 -20.49
CA GLY A 22 -3.39 -20.26 -21.47
C GLY A 22 -3.09 -18.95 -22.20
N ILE A 23 -1.82 -18.71 -22.54
CA ILE A 23 -1.37 -17.41 -23.07
C ILE A 23 -1.63 -17.28 -24.58
N ILE A 24 -1.49 -18.35 -25.36
CA ILE A 24 -2.10 -18.42 -26.69
C ILE A 24 -3.64 -18.43 -26.52
N ASN A 25 -4.36 -17.76 -27.42
CA ASN A 25 -5.81 -17.89 -27.49
C ASN A 25 -6.16 -19.13 -28.33
N THR A 26 -7.14 -19.91 -27.87
CA THR A 26 -7.63 -21.12 -28.58
C THR A 26 -9.03 -20.91 -29.17
N ASP A 27 -9.55 -19.68 -29.14
CA ASP A 27 -10.75 -19.29 -29.89
C ASP A 27 -10.55 -19.53 -31.40
N PRO A 28 -11.52 -20.12 -32.11
CA PRO A 28 -11.49 -20.25 -33.57
C PRO A 28 -11.21 -18.90 -34.26
N GLY A 29 -10.22 -18.89 -35.17
CA GLY A 29 -9.77 -17.69 -35.89
C GLY A 29 -8.70 -16.85 -35.19
N TYR A 30 -8.11 -17.31 -34.07
CA TYR A 30 -7.11 -16.55 -33.30
C TYR A 30 -5.85 -17.37 -32.96
N GLU A 31 -5.07 -17.75 -33.99
CA GLU A 31 -3.84 -18.55 -33.89
C GLU A 31 -2.64 -17.79 -33.27
N GLY A 32 -2.83 -17.08 -32.17
CA GLY A 32 -1.77 -16.29 -31.56
C GLY A 32 -2.08 -15.65 -30.21
N ILE A 33 -1.13 -14.87 -29.73
CA ILE A 33 -1.22 -14.17 -28.44
C ILE A 33 -2.16 -12.97 -28.59
N THR A 34 -3.42 -13.13 -28.19
CA THR A 34 -4.33 -12.00 -27.89
C THR A 34 -4.25 -11.63 -26.42
N CYS A 35 -4.81 -10.47 -26.06
CA CYS A 35 -4.92 -10.00 -24.68
C CYS A 35 -5.41 -11.11 -23.73
N VAL A 36 -4.67 -11.37 -22.65
CA VAL A 36 -5.04 -12.39 -21.65
C VAL A 36 -6.18 -11.95 -20.72
N GLY A 37 -6.43 -10.64 -20.65
CA GLY A 37 -7.47 -10.03 -19.82
C GLY A 37 -8.90 -10.39 -20.21
N TYR A 38 -9.80 -10.33 -19.23
CA TYR A 38 -11.23 -10.59 -19.37
C TYR A 38 -11.99 -9.31 -19.71
N ALA A 39 -12.87 -9.37 -20.71
CA ALA A 39 -13.68 -8.24 -21.17
C ALA A 39 -15.14 -8.40 -20.67
N PRO A 40 -15.56 -7.70 -19.59
CA PRO A 40 -16.83 -7.97 -18.92
C PRO A 40 -18.05 -7.76 -19.80
N SER A 41 -18.05 -6.70 -20.63
CA SER A 41 -19.10 -6.37 -21.61
C SER A 41 -19.28 -7.40 -22.73
N GLN A 42 -18.37 -8.39 -22.82
CA GLN A 42 -18.41 -9.49 -23.78
C GLN A 42 -18.42 -10.86 -23.07
N ARG A 43 -18.39 -10.87 -21.73
CA ARG A 43 -18.32 -12.05 -20.84
C ARG A 43 -17.24 -13.09 -21.19
N ARG A 44 -16.17 -12.70 -21.89
CA ARG A 44 -15.13 -13.60 -22.44
C ARG A 44 -13.73 -12.98 -22.42
N ARG A 45 -12.71 -13.76 -22.74
CA ARG A 45 -11.34 -13.27 -22.97
C ARG A 45 -11.29 -12.21 -24.07
N CYS A 46 -10.46 -11.20 -23.89
CA CYS A 46 -10.27 -10.15 -24.88
C CYS A 46 -9.55 -10.68 -26.14
N ARG A 47 -10.24 -10.62 -27.28
CA ARG A 47 -9.71 -10.99 -28.60
C ARG A 47 -8.84 -9.92 -29.26
N LYS A 48 -8.61 -8.75 -28.63
CA LYS A 48 -7.70 -7.74 -29.21
C LYS A 48 -6.27 -8.30 -29.26
N PRO A 49 -5.56 -8.17 -30.41
CA PRO A 49 -4.14 -8.52 -30.49
C PRO A 49 -3.31 -7.61 -29.57
N ILE A 50 -2.25 -8.16 -28.99
CA ILE A 50 -1.22 -7.35 -28.31
C ILE A 50 -0.20 -6.81 -29.31
N ASN A 51 0.55 -5.78 -28.89
CA ASN A 51 1.65 -5.17 -29.65
C ASN A 51 2.63 -6.25 -30.14
N LYS A 52 3.07 -6.16 -31.41
CA LYS A 52 4.00 -7.12 -32.03
C LYS A 52 5.31 -7.25 -31.23
N PHE A 53 5.83 -6.16 -30.67
CA PHE A 53 7.05 -6.19 -29.85
C PHE A 53 6.87 -7.04 -28.58
N ASN A 54 5.77 -6.84 -27.86
CA ASN A 54 5.45 -7.60 -26.64
C ASN A 54 5.38 -9.11 -26.90
N ARG A 55 4.98 -9.56 -28.10
CA ARG A 55 4.89 -10.99 -28.43
C ARG A 55 6.25 -11.67 -28.40
N GLY A 56 7.31 -11.00 -28.87
CA GLY A 56 8.68 -11.52 -28.76
C GLY A 56 9.06 -11.72 -27.30
N VAL A 57 9.05 -10.61 -26.54
CA VAL A 57 9.36 -10.60 -25.10
C VAL A 57 8.58 -11.66 -24.30
N ILE A 58 7.30 -11.88 -24.62
CA ILE A 58 6.48 -12.93 -24.00
C ILE A 58 6.96 -14.32 -24.42
N THR A 59 7.11 -14.61 -25.72
CA THR A 59 7.60 -15.91 -26.20
C THR A 59 8.97 -16.24 -25.64
N ASP A 60 9.91 -15.30 -25.65
CA ASP A 60 11.27 -15.48 -25.14
C ASP A 60 11.26 -15.74 -23.63
N THR A 61 10.45 -15.01 -22.87
CA THR A 61 10.28 -15.24 -21.42
C THR A 61 9.60 -16.58 -21.12
N LEU A 62 8.63 -17.00 -21.94
CA LEU A 62 7.97 -18.31 -21.81
C LEU A 62 8.93 -19.45 -22.12
N GLU A 63 9.80 -19.26 -23.11
CA GLU A 63 10.89 -20.20 -23.43
C GLU A 63 11.85 -20.32 -22.25
N GLU A 64 12.33 -19.20 -21.69
CA GLU A 64 13.20 -19.19 -20.49
C GLU A 64 12.58 -19.94 -19.31
N ILE A 65 11.32 -19.66 -18.93
CA ILE A 65 10.71 -20.31 -17.76
C ILE A 65 10.32 -21.77 -17.99
N SER A 66 10.26 -22.25 -19.24
CA SER A 66 9.99 -23.66 -19.55
C SER A 66 11.10 -24.60 -19.05
N TYR A 67 12.31 -24.07 -18.83
CA TYR A 67 13.46 -24.78 -18.25
C TYR A 67 13.57 -24.63 -16.72
N LEU A 68 12.68 -23.86 -16.09
CA LEU A 68 12.65 -23.61 -14.64
C LEU A 68 11.52 -24.39 -13.96
N GLN A 69 11.71 -24.70 -12.67
CA GLN A 69 10.69 -25.36 -11.86
C GLN A 69 9.46 -24.44 -11.68
N PRO A 70 8.20 -24.91 -11.84
CA PRO A 70 7.01 -24.05 -11.79
C PRO A 70 6.82 -23.23 -10.50
N ASN A 71 7.43 -23.63 -9.39
CA ASN A 71 7.36 -22.94 -8.10
C ASN A 71 8.55 -22.00 -7.82
N ASP A 72 9.50 -21.87 -8.73
CA ASP A 72 10.71 -21.05 -8.55
C ASP A 72 10.33 -19.54 -8.42
N PRO A 73 10.87 -18.80 -7.44
CA PRO A 73 10.63 -17.35 -7.31
C PRO A 73 10.96 -16.55 -8.59
N THR A 74 11.94 -17.02 -9.37
CA THR A 74 12.32 -16.46 -10.68
C THR A 74 11.18 -16.58 -11.68
N VAL A 75 10.45 -17.71 -11.71
CA VAL A 75 9.27 -17.89 -12.57
C VAL A 75 8.19 -16.88 -12.19
N LEU A 76 7.89 -16.69 -10.90
CA LEU A 76 6.91 -15.68 -10.46
C LEU A 76 7.33 -14.24 -10.83
N SER A 77 8.63 -13.93 -10.74
CA SER A 77 9.18 -12.63 -11.16
C SER A 77 9.05 -12.40 -12.67
N ARG A 78 9.43 -13.40 -13.49
CA ARG A 78 9.27 -13.37 -14.95
C ARG A 78 7.81 -13.27 -15.38
N LEU A 79 6.91 -14.01 -14.73
CA LEU A 79 5.47 -13.94 -14.95
C LEU A 79 4.89 -12.56 -14.59
N LYS A 80 5.35 -11.93 -13.50
CA LYS A 80 4.95 -10.55 -13.15
C LYS A 80 5.31 -9.56 -14.26
N ASN A 81 6.50 -9.69 -14.85
CA ASN A 81 6.95 -8.81 -15.93
C ASN A 81 6.10 -8.98 -17.20
N ILE A 82 5.73 -10.20 -17.59
CA ILE A 82 4.92 -10.43 -18.79
C ILE A 82 3.41 -10.27 -18.60
N ALA A 83 2.90 -10.24 -17.35
CA ALA A 83 1.46 -10.07 -17.09
C ALA A 83 0.91 -8.77 -17.71
N GLY A 84 1.60 -7.64 -17.52
CA GLY A 84 1.23 -6.36 -18.13
C GLY A 84 1.41 -6.33 -19.66
N THR A 85 2.49 -6.92 -20.19
CA THR A 85 2.78 -6.90 -21.63
C THR A 85 1.83 -7.80 -22.43
N ALA A 86 1.26 -8.84 -21.80
CA ALA A 86 0.25 -9.73 -22.35
C ALA A 86 -1.18 -9.14 -22.35
N LEU A 87 -1.37 -7.93 -21.81
CA LEU A 87 -2.65 -7.20 -21.80
C LEU A 87 -2.67 -6.14 -22.91
N CYS A 88 -3.86 -5.84 -23.45
CA CYS A 88 -3.96 -4.74 -24.43
C CYS A 88 -3.91 -3.37 -23.72
N ILE A 89 -3.10 -2.47 -24.27
CA ILE A 89 -2.74 -1.17 -23.67
C ILE A 89 -3.99 -0.33 -23.36
N GLN A 90 -5.00 -0.37 -24.24
CA GLN A 90 -6.16 0.53 -24.20
C GLN A 90 -7.15 0.26 -23.06
N PHE A 91 -7.28 -0.99 -22.57
CA PHE A 91 -8.44 -1.37 -21.75
C PHE A 91 -8.16 -2.26 -20.54
N HIS A 92 -7.14 -3.13 -20.56
CA HIS A 92 -7.03 -4.20 -19.55
C HIS A 92 -5.73 -4.16 -18.73
N GLN A 93 -4.89 -3.12 -18.87
CA GLN A 93 -3.61 -3.03 -18.14
C GLN A 93 -3.75 -3.15 -16.61
N SER A 94 -4.86 -2.67 -16.04
CA SER A 94 -5.18 -2.82 -14.62
C SER A 94 -5.35 -4.26 -14.14
N GLN A 95 -5.65 -5.22 -15.03
CA GLN A 95 -5.86 -6.63 -14.68
C GLN A 95 -4.55 -7.42 -14.49
N ALA A 96 -3.38 -6.76 -14.54
CA ALA A 96 -2.07 -7.44 -14.45
C ALA A 96 -1.88 -8.20 -13.11
N SER A 97 -2.40 -7.66 -12.00
CA SER A 97 -2.45 -8.32 -10.69
C SER A 97 -3.25 -9.62 -10.72
N ASP A 98 -4.40 -9.57 -11.40
CA ASP A 98 -5.41 -10.62 -11.37
C ASP A 98 -5.00 -11.77 -12.28
N VAL A 99 -4.45 -11.44 -13.45
CA VAL A 99 -3.78 -12.37 -14.37
C VAL A 99 -2.63 -13.09 -13.68
N LEU A 100 -1.75 -12.36 -12.99
CA LEU A 100 -0.64 -12.96 -12.24
C LEU A 100 -1.14 -13.88 -11.12
N SER A 101 -2.21 -13.49 -10.42
CA SER A 101 -2.84 -14.29 -9.36
C SER A 101 -3.48 -15.58 -9.91
N GLN A 102 -4.18 -15.48 -11.06
CA GLN A 102 -4.71 -16.63 -11.78
C GLN A 102 -3.59 -17.57 -12.23
N TRP A 103 -2.50 -17.05 -12.81
CA TRP A 103 -1.32 -17.84 -13.18
C TRP A 103 -0.69 -18.54 -11.97
N ARG A 104 -0.48 -17.83 -10.86
CA ARG A 104 0.02 -18.39 -9.60
C ARG A 104 -0.86 -19.53 -9.06
N SER A 105 -2.17 -19.48 -9.28
CA SER A 105 -3.10 -20.56 -8.91
C SER A 105 -3.02 -21.82 -9.81
N LYS A 106 -2.42 -21.69 -11.01
CA LYS A 106 -2.23 -22.80 -11.95
C LYS A 106 -0.92 -23.56 -11.73
N LEU A 107 0.17 -22.89 -11.34
CA LEU A 107 1.50 -23.51 -11.21
C LEU A 107 1.52 -24.78 -10.33
N PRO A 108 0.86 -24.82 -9.14
CA PRO A 108 0.83 -26.03 -8.30
C PRO A 108 0.04 -27.21 -8.88
N LYS A 109 -0.63 -27.03 -10.03
CA LYS A 109 -1.31 -28.11 -10.76
C LYS A 109 -0.36 -28.84 -11.71
N VAL A 110 0.64 -28.14 -12.26
CA VAL A 110 1.68 -28.72 -13.13
C VAL A 110 2.49 -29.77 -12.37
N GLN A 111 3.04 -29.37 -11.21
CA GLN A 111 3.92 -30.21 -10.39
C GLN A 111 3.30 -31.56 -9.98
N LYS A 112 1.96 -31.67 -9.97
CA LYS A 112 1.22 -32.91 -9.64
C LYS A 112 1.08 -33.90 -10.80
N ILE A 113 1.35 -33.47 -12.03
CA ILE A 113 1.24 -34.30 -13.24
C ILE A 113 2.53 -35.12 -13.38
N ASP A 114 3.69 -34.48 -13.26
CA ASP A 114 4.98 -35.11 -13.54
C ASP A 114 5.46 -36.06 -12.42
N CYS A 115 4.97 -35.88 -11.18
CA CYS A 115 5.15 -36.86 -10.10
C CYS A 115 4.15 -38.04 -10.15
N GLY A 116 3.32 -38.15 -11.20
CA GLY A 116 2.22 -39.12 -11.29
C GLY A 116 2.63 -40.60 -11.41
N THR A 117 3.90 -40.89 -11.71
CA THR A 117 4.37 -42.25 -11.97
C THR A 117 4.61 -43.05 -10.68
N LYS A 118 3.53 -43.65 -10.16
CA LYS A 118 3.51 -44.71 -9.13
C LYS A 118 3.96 -44.32 -7.70
N THR A 119 3.07 -43.70 -6.93
CA THR A 119 2.83 -44.15 -5.54
C THR A 119 1.43 -43.76 -5.06
N ARG A 120 0.61 -44.76 -4.69
CA ARG A 120 -0.68 -44.53 -4.01
C ARG A 120 -0.47 -44.47 -2.49
N THR A 121 -1.49 -43.98 -1.78
CA THR A 121 -1.69 -44.05 -0.31
C THR A 121 -0.63 -43.44 0.61
N SER A 122 -0.98 -42.31 1.25
CA SER A 122 -0.91 -42.11 2.74
C SER A 122 -1.14 -40.66 3.16
N ALA A 123 -0.48 -39.69 2.50
CA ALA A 123 -0.31 -38.31 2.97
C ALA A 123 -1.59 -37.47 3.21
N GLY A 124 -2.75 -37.92 2.75
CA GLY A 124 -4.03 -37.18 2.87
C GLY A 124 -4.58 -37.07 4.31
N ARG A 125 -4.11 -37.88 5.26
CA ARG A 125 -4.73 -37.96 6.61
C ARG A 125 -4.25 -36.86 7.58
N ALA A 126 -2.99 -36.43 7.48
CA ALA A 126 -2.37 -35.52 8.46
C ALA A 126 -2.99 -34.10 8.47
N ARG A 127 -3.25 -33.54 7.29
CA ARG A 127 -3.67 -32.12 7.16
C ARG A 127 -5.10 -31.83 7.62
N ASN A 128 -5.94 -32.86 7.73
CA ASN A 128 -7.30 -32.72 8.26
C ASN A 128 -7.36 -32.85 9.79
N GLN A 129 -6.28 -33.32 10.43
CA GLN A 129 -6.21 -33.41 11.90
C GLN A 129 -5.96 -32.03 12.51
N THR A 130 -4.94 -31.32 12.01
CA THR A 130 -4.52 -29.99 12.51
C THR A 130 -5.61 -28.92 12.45
N TRP A 131 -6.58 -29.03 11.54
CA TRP A 131 -7.71 -28.11 11.49
C TRP A 131 -8.73 -28.37 12.62
N LYS A 132 -8.96 -29.65 12.97
CA LYS A 132 -9.83 -30.00 14.09
C LYS A 132 -9.24 -29.59 15.43
N ASP A 133 -7.93 -29.78 15.61
CA ASP A 133 -7.23 -29.39 16.83
C ASP A 133 -7.30 -27.85 17.04
N LEU A 134 -7.14 -27.06 15.97
CA LEU A 134 -7.30 -25.59 16.00
C LEU A 134 -8.75 -25.16 16.29
N GLN A 135 -9.73 -25.86 15.69
CA GLN A 135 -11.15 -25.56 15.90
C GLN A 135 -11.60 -25.87 17.34
N GLU A 136 -11.04 -26.91 17.95
CA GLU A 136 -11.24 -27.26 19.36
C GLU A 136 -10.54 -26.27 20.32
N GLN A 137 -9.37 -25.74 19.95
CA GLN A 137 -8.72 -24.66 20.72
C GLN A 137 -9.55 -23.37 20.72
N LEU A 138 -10.14 -22.99 19.58
CA LEU A 138 -11.02 -21.81 19.51
C LEU A 138 -12.29 -21.99 20.37
N ARG A 139 -12.91 -23.18 20.36
CA ARG A 139 -14.06 -23.48 21.21
C ARG A 139 -13.77 -23.28 22.69
N LYS A 140 -12.64 -23.81 23.18
CA LYS A 140 -12.22 -23.66 24.59
C LYS A 140 -11.89 -22.23 24.98
N LEU A 141 -11.42 -21.41 24.04
CA LEU A 141 -11.17 -19.99 24.29
C LEU A 141 -12.48 -19.21 24.45
N THR A 142 -13.54 -19.59 23.72
CA THR A 142 -14.88 -19.00 23.87
C THR A 142 -15.53 -19.40 25.19
N GLU A 143 -15.51 -20.69 25.54
CA GLU A 143 -16.06 -21.20 26.82
C GLU A 143 -15.43 -20.49 28.04
N LEU A 144 -14.12 -20.23 27.99
CA LEU A 144 -13.39 -19.54 29.07
C LEU A 144 -13.64 -18.02 29.12
N MET A 145 -14.13 -17.41 28.03
CA MET A 145 -14.62 -16.01 28.06
C MET A 145 -16.01 -15.91 28.69
N GLU A 146 -16.89 -16.87 28.40
CA GLU A 146 -18.27 -16.91 28.91
C GLU A 146 -18.29 -17.06 30.44
N GLU A 147 -17.46 -17.98 30.98
CA GLU A 147 -17.23 -18.14 32.44
C GLU A 147 -16.70 -16.85 33.11
N PHE A 148 -15.97 -16.01 32.38
CA PHE A 148 -15.45 -14.74 32.91
C PHE A 148 -16.52 -13.64 32.96
N GLU A 149 -17.48 -13.64 32.03
CA GLU A 149 -18.59 -12.67 32.02
C GLU A 149 -19.64 -12.97 33.11
N GLU A 150 -19.97 -14.25 33.35
CA GLU A 150 -20.88 -14.64 34.45
C GLU A 150 -20.32 -14.23 35.84
N ASN A 151 -19.02 -14.47 36.08
CA ASN A 151 -18.32 -14.14 37.32
C ASN A 151 -18.17 -12.61 37.57
N MET A 152 -18.35 -11.80 36.52
CA MET A 152 -18.45 -10.34 36.62
C MET A 152 -19.87 -9.88 36.99
N GLN A 153 -20.91 -10.49 36.41
CA GLN A 153 -22.30 -10.10 36.68
C GLN A 153 -22.79 -10.51 38.07
N GLY A 154 -22.32 -11.64 38.61
CA GLY A 154 -22.67 -12.11 39.96
C GLY A 154 -22.24 -11.22 41.13
N LYS A 155 -21.59 -10.07 40.91
CA LYS A 155 -21.04 -9.18 41.95
C LYS A 155 -21.76 -7.83 42.12
N GLN A 156 -22.96 -7.65 41.55
CA GLN A 156 -23.70 -6.36 41.61
C GLN A 156 -25.13 -6.42 42.16
N CYS A 157 -25.57 -7.52 42.79
CA CYS A 157 -26.99 -7.72 43.15
C CYS A 157 -27.26 -7.97 44.66
N GLU A 158 -26.56 -7.28 45.56
CA GLU A 158 -26.85 -7.28 47.01
C GLU A 158 -26.79 -5.85 47.61
N SER A 159 -27.82 -5.02 47.36
CA SER A 159 -28.05 -3.75 48.10
C SER A 159 -29.43 -3.12 47.79
N SER A 160 -30.43 -3.36 48.65
CA SER A 160 -31.66 -2.53 48.84
C SER A 160 -32.43 -3.04 50.07
N SER A 161 -33.06 -2.16 50.86
CA SER A 161 -33.62 -2.45 52.20
C SER A 161 -35.04 -1.91 52.45
N ASP A 162 -35.54 -2.03 53.70
CA ASP A 162 -36.94 -2.07 54.19
C ASP A 162 -37.59 -0.72 54.67
N GLU A 163 -38.57 -0.77 55.62
CA GLU A 163 -39.44 0.30 56.25
C GLU A 163 -40.82 0.62 55.57
N GLU A 164 -41.80 1.36 56.16
CA GLU A 164 -42.73 1.19 57.34
C GLU A 164 -43.66 2.47 57.48
N SER A 165 -44.77 2.63 58.24
CA SER A 165 -45.67 1.80 59.11
C SER A 165 -47.20 2.17 59.03
N GLU A 166 -47.90 2.67 60.09
CA GLU A 166 -49.37 2.46 60.35
C GLU A 166 -50.22 3.63 61.03
N GLU A 167 -51.48 3.34 61.47
CA GLU A 167 -52.42 4.00 62.49
C GLU A 167 -53.42 5.17 62.15
N GLU A 168 -54.39 5.61 63.03
CA GLU A 168 -55.73 5.03 63.45
C GLU A 168 -56.71 6.04 64.23
N THR A 169 -57.93 5.63 64.70
CA THR A 169 -58.89 6.19 65.78
C THR A 169 -59.82 7.47 65.59
N SER A 170 -60.88 7.85 66.39
CA SER A 170 -62.06 7.20 67.12
C SER A 170 -63.11 8.20 67.81
N GLU A 171 -64.23 7.69 68.43
CA GLU A 171 -65.08 8.19 69.61
C GLU A 171 -66.50 8.92 69.57
N GLN A 172 -67.05 9.40 70.74
CA GLN A 172 -68.50 9.39 71.22
C GLN A 172 -69.04 10.74 71.90
N ASP A 173 -70.14 11.04 72.70
CA ASP A 173 -71.23 10.39 73.53
C ASP A 173 -72.41 11.35 74.05
N SER A 174 -73.48 10.82 74.76
CA SER A 174 -74.47 11.45 75.75
C SER A 174 -75.64 12.40 75.30
N SER A 175 -76.76 12.76 76.02
CA SER A 175 -77.56 12.43 77.28
C SER A 175 -79.04 13.01 77.17
N ASP A 176 -80.05 13.22 78.09
CA ASP A 176 -80.32 13.21 79.58
C ASP A 176 -81.88 13.06 79.96
N TYR A 177 -82.45 13.61 81.10
CA TYR A 177 -83.75 13.16 81.77
C TYR A 177 -84.73 14.19 82.48
N THR A 178 -85.82 13.74 83.18
CA THR A 178 -86.87 14.40 84.08
C THR A 178 -88.19 14.98 83.45
N SER A 179 -89.42 15.16 84.04
CA SER A 179 -90.19 14.94 85.34
C SER A 179 -90.73 16.23 86.04
N ASP A 180 -91.89 16.41 86.74
CA ASP A 180 -93.27 15.78 86.91
C ASP A 180 -94.32 16.89 87.38
N GLU A 181 -95.46 16.88 88.14
CA GLU A 181 -96.20 16.03 89.15
C GLU A 181 -97.76 16.39 89.27
N GLU A 182 -98.43 16.50 90.47
CA GLU A 182 -99.93 16.46 90.71
C GLU A 182 -100.66 17.68 91.43
N SER A 183 -102.02 17.70 91.51
CA SER A 183 -102.84 17.68 92.79
C SER A 183 -104.20 18.48 92.91
N GLY A 184 -105.32 17.80 93.31
CA GLY A 184 -106.07 18.05 94.58
C GLY A 184 -107.27 19.04 94.80
N GLY A 185 -108.54 18.55 94.79
CA GLY A 185 -109.70 18.94 95.67
C GLY A 185 -110.37 20.35 95.60
N ASP A 186 -111.45 20.70 96.33
CA ASP A 186 -112.73 20.02 96.64
C ASP A 186 -113.87 21.09 96.87
N SER A 187 -115.07 20.76 97.41
CA SER A 187 -116.35 21.38 97.03
C SER A 187 -117.29 21.88 98.17
N SER A 188 -118.47 22.37 97.75
CA SER A 188 -119.71 22.58 98.54
C SER A 188 -119.91 23.89 99.33
N THR A 189 -120.10 24.99 98.61
CA THR A 189 -120.99 26.12 99.04
C THR A 189 -121.76 26.67 97.82
N ARG A 190 -122.19 25.74 96.96
CA ARG A 190 -121.97 25.87 95.50
C ARG A 190 -123.24 25.92 94.64
N GLU A 191 -124.28 26.65 95.07
CA GLU A 191 -125.51 26.78 94.25
C GLU A 191 -126.09 28.20 94.11
N TYR A 192 -126.19 28.99 95.19
CA TYR A 192 -126.62 30.39 95.05
C TYR A 192 -125.47 31.31 94.59
N GLN A 193 -124.28 31.16 95.21
CA GLN A 193 -123.04 31.74 94.66
C GLN A 193 -122.76 31.26 93.24
N LYS A 194 -123.16 30.03 92.88
CA LYS A 194 -122.87 29.43 91.56
C LYS A 194 -123.46 30.25 90.40
N LYS A 195 -124.63 30.88 90.52
CA LYS A 195 -125.20 31.68 89.41
C LYS A 195 -124.55 33.05 89.26
N GLU A 196 -124.12 33.68 90.35
CA GLU A 196 -123.38 34.94 90.27
C GLU A 196 -121.91 34.70 89.87
N ASN A 197 -121.31 33.63 90.38
CA ASN A 197 -120.03 33.13 89.91
C ASN A 197 -120.13 32.74 88.44
N GLU A 198 -121.09 31.93 87.96
CA GLU A 198 -121.26 31.62 86.53
C GLU A 198 -121.32 32.86 85.63
N ARG A 199 -121.87 34.00 86.12
CA ARG A 199 -121.81 35.28 85.38
C ARG A 199 -120.41 35.89 85.41
N LYS A 200 -119.82 36.05 86.60
CA LYS A 200 -118.44 36.57 86.80
C LYS A 200 -117.37 35.66 86.17
N GLU A 201 -117.66 34.38 86.03
CA GLU A 201 -116.84 33.30 85.48
C GLU A 201 -117.01 33.24 83.98
N LYS A 202 -118.20 33.45 83.41
CA LYS A 202 -118.34 33.75 81.98
C LYS A 202 -117.62 35.04 81.59
N GLU A 203 -117.67 36.07 82.44
CA GLU A 203 -116.96 37.34 82.22
C GLU A 203 -115.43 37.19 82.37
N ARG A 204 -114.95 36.40 83.36
CA ARG A 204 -113.54 35.99 83.45
C ARG A 204 -113.14 35.12 82.26
N LEU A 205 -113.86 34.05 81.93
CA LEU A 205 -113.61 33.22 80.74
C LEU A 205 -113.60 34.02 79.44
N GLN A 206 -114.44 35.06 79.30
CA GLN A 206 -114.40 35.95 78.14
C GLN A 206 -113.15 36.85 78.15
N ARG A 207 -112.75 37.39 79.30
CA ARG A 207 -111.50 38.15 79.47
C ARG A 207 -110.26 37.26 79.26
N ASP A 208 -110.26 36.07 79.82
CA ASP A 208 -109.19 35.06 79.73
C ASP A 208 -109.10 34.48 78.32
N ARG A 209 -110.22 34.36 77.58
CA ARG A 209 -110.23 34.01 76.15
C ARG A 209 -109.62 35.13 75.30
N LEU A 210 -109.93 36.40 75.59
CA LEU A 210 -109.32 37.55 74.92
C LEU A 210 -107.83 37.73 75.27
N ASP A 211 -107.44 37.51 76.53
CA ASP A 211 -106.05 37.58 76.98
C ASP A 211 -105.24 36.38 76.49
N LYS A 212 -105.84 35.19 76.39
CA LYS A 212 -105.27 34.03 75.70
C LYS A 212 -105.12 34.28 74.20
N GLU A 213 -106.11 34.88 73.53
CA GLU A 213 -105.98 35.22 72.11
C GLU A 213 -104.88 36.28 71.89
N ARG A 214 -104.76 37.27 72.79
CA ARG A 214 -103.68 38.26 72.76
C ARG A 214 -102.31 37.57 72.97
N LYS A 215 -102.19 36.69 73.97
CA LYS A 215 -100.96 35.90 74.23
C LYS A 215 -100.62 34.95 73.08
N GLU A 216 -101.60 34.32 72.43
CA GLU A 216 -101.37 33.51 71.23
C GLU A 216 -100.94 34.36 70.04
N ARG A 217 -101.45 35.59 69.90
CA ARG A 217 -101.02 36.54 68.87
C ARG A 217 -99.60 37.03 69.11
N GLU A 218 -99.30 37.51 70.33
CA GLU A 218 -97.94 37.85 70.79
C GLU A 218 -96.96 36.67 70.60
N ALA A 219 -97.40 35.43 70.84
CA ALA A 219 -96.58 34.23 70.64
C ALA A 219 -96.37 33.87 69.16
N ARG A 220 -97.34 34.14 68.27
CA ARG A 220 -97.16 34.02 66.81
C ARG A 220 -96.19 35.07 66.31
N GLU A 221 -96.38 36.34 66.69
CA GLU A 221 -95.50 37.45 66.33
C GLU A 221 -94.06 37.22 66.81
N ARG A 222 -93.85 36.69 68.03
CA ARG A 222 -92.53 36.26 68.52
C ARG A 222 -91.94 35.09 67.72
N ARG A 223 -92.75 34.12 67.31
CA ARG A 223 -92.28 32.99 66.46
C ARG A 223 -91.97 33.43 65.03
N GLU A 224 -92.69 34.39 64.49
CA GLU A 224 -92.46 34.94 63.14
C GLU A 224 -91.25 35.87 63.11
N THR A 225 -91.09 36.75 64.10
CA THR A 225 -89.87 37.57 64.25
C THR A 225 -88.62 36.71 64.50
N TYR A 226 -88.72 35.63 65.28
CA TYR A 226 -87.62 34.67 65.43
C TYR A 226 -87.26 33.99 64.10
N LYS A 227 -88.26 33.46 63.35
CA LYS A 227 -88.06 32.87 62.02
C LYS A 227 -87.47 33.87 61.01
N GLU A 228 -87.88 35.12 61.07
CA GLU A 228 -87.34 36.18 60.21
C GLU A 228 -85.88 36.52 60.57
N GLN A 229 -85.55 36.60 61.86
CA GLN A 229 -84.17 36.78 62.31
C GLN A 229 -83.28 35.59 61.92
N ASP A 230 -83.81 34.37 61.96
CA ASP A 230 -83.08 33.16 61.59
C ASP A 230 -82.83 33.08 60.07
N ARG A 231 -83.86 33.36 59.24
CA ARG A 231 -83.69 33.49 57.78
C ARG A 231 -82.66 34.55 57.39
N ARG A 232 -82.59 35.68 58.11
CA ARG A 232 -81.53 36.69 57.89
C ARG A 232 -80.14 36.18 58.24
N ARG A 233 -79.99 35.45 59.35
CA ARG A 233 -78.73 34.80 59.72
C ARG A 233 -78.30 33.74 58.71
N GLU A 234 -79.24 32.97 58.18
CA GLU A 234 -79.01 31.98 57.13
C GLU A 234 -78.58 32.66 55.81
N GLN A 235 -79.25 33.74 55.40
CA GLN A 235 -78.86 34.55 54.24
C GLN A 235 -77.47 35.17 54.41
N GLU A 236 -77.14 35.74 55.57
CA GLU A 236 -75.79 36.25 55.86
C GLU A 236 -74.72 35.15 55.84
N ARG A 237 -75.04 33.95 56.34
CA ARG A 237 -74.13 32.79 56.26
C ARG A 237 -73.92 32.36 54.81
N ALA A 238 -74.98 32.34 54.01
CA ALA A 238 -74.91 31.99 52.59
C ALA A 238 -74.11 33.01 51.76
N THR A 239 -74.25 34.32 52.01
CA THR A 239 -73.44 35.34 51.32
C THR A 239 -71.98 35.26 51.74
N LYS A 240 -71.68 35.20 53.05
CA LYS A 240 -70.31 35.06 53.56
C LYS A 240 -69.62 33.79 53.04
N ALA A 241 -70.33 32.66 53.00
CA ALA A 241 -69.80 31.41 52.42
C ALA A 241 -69.58 31.48 50.90
N LYS A 242 -70.36 32.28 50.17
CA LYS A 242 -70.13 32.55 48.73
C LYS A 242 -68.91 33.45 48.52
N GLU A 243 -68.80 34.53 49.29
CA GLU A 243 -67.66 35.45 49.26
C GLU A 243 -66.34 34.73 49.62
N GLU A 244 -66.35 33.86 50.63
CA GLU A 244 -65.19 33.04 51.00
C GLU A 244 -64.77 32.06 49.89
N ARG A 245 -65.74 31.43 49.22
CA ARG A 245 -65.47 30.56 48.06
C ARG A 245 -64.88 31.34 46.90
N GLU A 246 -65.46 32.49 46.54
CA GLU A 246 -64.92 33.36 45.49
C GLU A 246 -63.52 33.89 45.84
N ARG A 247 -63.22 34.15 47.11
CA ARG A 247 -61.88 34.57 47.54
C ARG A 247 -60.87 33.43 47.38
N LYS A 248 -61.21 32.21 47.84
CA LYS A 248 -60.38 31.00 47.68
C LYS A 248 -60.16 30.64 46.20
N GLU A 249 -61.16 30.82 45.35
CA GLU A 249 -61.04 30.60 43.90
C GLU A 249 -60.05 31.60 43.25
N ARG A 250 -60.07 32.87 43.68
CA ARG A 250 -59.08 33.88 43.24
C ARG A 250 -57.67 33.55 43.76
N GLU A 251 -57.54 33.21 45.04
CA GLU A 251 -56.26 32.79 45.67
C GLU A 251 -55.63 31.59 44.91
N VAL A 252 -56.42 30.56 44.60
CA VAL A 252 -55.98 29.39 43.82
C VAL A 252 -55.63 29.75 42.37
N LYS A 253 -56.40 30.64 41.74
CA LYS A 253 -56.12 31.11 40.38
C LYS A 253 -54.81 31.89 40.31
N GLU A 254 -54.62 32.86 41.21
CA GLU A 254 -53.40 33.69 41.29
C GLU A 254 -52.17 32.83 41.58
N ALA A 255 -52.28 31.84 42.48
CA ALA A 255 -51.21 30.87 42.74
C ALA A 255 -50.82 30.08 41.47
N ARG A 256 -51.81 29.62 40.68
CA ARG A 256 -51.58 28.87 39.44
C ARG A 256 -50.97 29.74 38.33
N GLU A 257 -51.38 31.00 38.21
CA GLU A 257 -50.79 31.95 37.26
C GLU A 257 -49.36 32.32 37.67
N ALA A 258 -49.08 32.46 38.97
CA ALA A 258 -47.73 32.68 39.49
C ALA A 258 -46.80 31.46 39.28
N GLU A 259 -47.31 30.23 39.46
CA GLU A 259 -46.57 29.00 39.19
C GLU A 259 -46.20 28.88 37.70
N GLN A 260 -47.15 29.11 36.79
CA GLN A 260 -46.89 29.11 35.34
C GLN A 260 -45.89 30.19 34.93
N ALA A 261 -45.98 31.39 35.53
CA ALA A 261 -44.99 32.45 35.30
C ALA A 261 -43.59 32.02 35.76
N ALA A 262 -43.47 31.43 36.95
CA ALA A 262 -42.20 30.94 37.49
C ALA A 262 -41.61 29.78 36.66
N GLU A 263 -42.44 28.85 36.17
CA GLU A 263 -42.02 27.78 35.26
C GLU A 263 -41.53 28.34 33.92
N SER A 264 -42.24 29.31 33.35
CA SER A 264 -41.86 29.94 32.07
C SER A 264 -40.49 30.63 32.16
N GLU A 265 -40.19 31.31 33.27
CA GLU A 265 -38.89 31.95 33.52
C GLU A 265 -37.78 30.92 33.81
N ARG A 266 -38.09 29.83 34.53
CA ARG A 266 -37.15 28.69 34.69
C ARG A 266 -36.78 28.10 33.32
N ASN A 267 -37.77 27.85 32.45
CA ASN A 267 -37.55 27.36 31.10
C ASN A 267 -36.78 28.36 30.21
N ARG A 268 -37.03 29.66 30.34
CA ARG A 268 -36.27 30.71 29.65
C ARG A 268 -34.81 30.75 30.08
N ARG A 269 -34.53 30.66 31.39
CA ARG A 269 -33.17 30.59 31.95
C ARG A 269 -32.44 29.33 31.51
N ARG A 270 -33.13 28.18 31.50
CA ARG A 270 -32.60 26.90 31.02
C ARG A 270 -32.14 27.00 29.57
N ARG A 271 -33.00 27.47 28.66
CA ARG A 271 -32.66 27.65 27.24
C ARG A 271 -31.47 28.61 27.04
N ALA A 272 -31.44 29.72 27.77
CA ALA A 272 -30.32 30.68 27.72
C ALA A 272 -29.01 30.10 28.29
N ALA A 273 -29.06 29.11 29.17
CA ALA A 273 -27.87 28.38 29.65
C ALA A 273 -27.43 27.31 28.63
N GLU A 274 -28.38 26.56 28.05
CA GLU A 274 -28.13 25.58 26.98
C GLU A 274 -27.49 26.25 25.74
N GLU A 275 -28.00 27.40 25.29
CA GLU A 275 -27.44 28.18 24.17
C GLU A 275 -25.99 28.64 24.44
N ARG A 276 -25.71 29.13 25.66
CA ARG A 276 -24.35 29.53 26.06
C ARG A 276 -23.40 28.34 26.12
N ALA A 277 -23.86 27.20 26.61
CA ALA A 277 -23.08 25.97 26.65
C ALA A 277 -22.78 25.44 25.25
N GLU A 278 -23.76 25.46 24.32
CA GLU A 278 -23.55 25.06 22.94
C GLU A 278 -22.57 25.99 22.22
N LYS A 279 -22.69 27.32 22.41
CA LYS A 279 -21.76 28.30 21.83
C LYS A 279 -20.33 28.08 22.33
N ALA A 280 -20.14 27.88 23.63
CA ALA A 280 -18.83 27.60 24.22
C ALA A 280 -18.25 26.25 23.72
N ALA A 281 -19.09 25.22 23.57
CA ALA A 281 -18.68 23.94 23.00
C ALA A 281 -18.28 24.05 21.52
N ARG A 282 -18.97 24.90 20.74
CA ARG A 282 -18.65 25.18 19.34
C ARG A 282 -17.31 25.91 19.20
N GLU A 283 -17.11 27.00 19.95
CA GLU A 283 -15.85 27.75 19.96
C GLU A 283 -14.67 26.87 20.41
N ARG A 284 -14.88 25.96 21.36
CA ARG A 284 -13.87 24.98 21.76
C ARG A 284 -13.50 24.04 20.61
N ARG A 285 -14.47 23.52 19.85
CA ARG A 285 -14.21 22.65 18.68
C ARG A 285 -13.43 23.40 17.60
N GLU A 286 -13.82 24.63 17.28
CA GLU A 286 -13.13 25.48 16.31
C GLU A 286 -11.65 25.71 16.68
N ARG A 287 -11.36 25.96 17.97
CA ARG A 287 -9.98 26.06 18.48
C ARG A 287 -9.21 24.72 18.38
N GLU A 288 -9.83 23.61 18.74
CA GLU A 288 -9.22 22.27 18.64
C GLU A 288 -8.98 21.85 17.18
N GLU A 289 -9.79 22.31 16.22
CA GLU A 289 -9.61 22.09 14.78
C GLU A 289 -8.49 22.97 14.21
N GLN A 290 -8.43 24.25 14.56
CA GLN A 290 -7.33 25.15 14.16
C GLN A 290 -5.97 24.68 14.69
N GLU A 291 -5.91 24.13 15.91
CA GLU A 291 -4.67 23.56 16.44
C GLU A 291 -4.24 22.28 15.71
N LYS A 292 -5.19 21.37 15.40
CA LYS A 292 -4.91 20.19 14.56
C LYS A 292 -4.43 20.58 13.17
N GLU A 293 -5.03 21.61 12.55
CA GLU A 293 -4.60 22.11 11.24
C GLU A 293 -3.18 22.70 11.30
N ARG A 294 -2.85 23.46 12.35
CA ARG A 294 -1.48 23.99 12.57
C ARG A 294 -0.46 22.86 12.68
N ILE A 295 -0.76 21.84 13.47
CA ILE A 295 0.12 20.67 13.69
C ILE A 295 0.32 19.87 12.39
N GLU A 296 -0.74 19.62 11.61
CA GLU A 296 -0.61 18.86 10.35
C GLU A 296 0.10 19.69 9.26
N ARG A 297 -0.10 21.02 9.20
CA ARG A 297 0.68 21.93 8.34
C ARG A 297 2.17 21.89 8.67
N GLU A 298 2.54 21.98 9.96
CA GLU A 298 3.93 21.90 10.42
C GLU A 298 4.55 20.53 10.07
N ARG A 299 3.80 19.45 10.27
CA ARG A 299 4.22 18.09 9.91
C ARG A 299 4.46 17.93 8.41
N VAL A 300 3.56 18.43 7.56
CA VAL A 300 3.69 18.37 6.09
C VAL A 300 4.86 19.22 5.60
N GLU A 301 5.09 20.41 6.17
CA GLU A 301 6.26 21.23 5.83
C GLU A 301 7.57 20.55 6.26
N LYS A 302 7.60 19.95 7.46
CA LYS A 302 8.73 19.17 7.93
C LYS A 302 9.02 17.98 7.02
N GLU A 303 8.01 17.19 6.66
CA GLU A 303 8.19 16.06 5.74
C GLU A 303 8.68 16.54 4.36
N ARG A 304 8.13 17.64 3.83
CA ARG A 304 8.61 18.24 2.57
C ARG A 304 10.10 18.60 2.63
N LYS A 305 10.55 19.15 3.76
CA LYS A 305 11.96 19.51 4.00
C LYS A 305 12.84 18.26 4.14
N ASP A 306 12.42 17.27 4.93
CA ASP A 306 13.15 16.01 5.11
C ASP A 306 13.27 15.25 3.77
N GLN A 307 12.24 15.28 2.91
CA GLN A 307 12.29 14.76 1.54
C GLN A 307 13.26 15.55 0.64
N GLU A 308 13.29 16.88 0.74
CA GLU A 308 14.17 17.75 -0.05
C GLU A 308 15.65 17.55 0.32
N ASP A 309 15.99 17.52 1.61
CA ASP A 309 17.34 17.24 2.08
C ASP A 309 17.77 15.78 1.80
N ALA A 310 16.85 14.80 1.92
CA ALA A 310 17.14 13.41 1.54
C ALA A 310 17.40 13.25 0.03
N LYS A 311 16.67 13.99 -0.82
CA LYS A 311 16.95 14.05 -2.26
C LYS A 311 18.31 14.69 -2.53
N ARG A 312 18.59 15.86 -1.96
CA ARG A 312 19.86 16.59 -2.09
C ARG A 312 21.06 15.71 -1.68
N LYS A 313 20.93 14.93 -0.62
CA LYS A 313 21.94 13.96 -0.19
C LYS A 313 22.18 12.87 -1.22
N ARG A 314 21.12 12.23 -1.76
CA ARG A 314 21.23 11.21 -2.82
C ARG A 314 21.89 11.78 -4.08
N ASP A 315 21.52 12.99 -4.49
CA ASP A 315 22.08 13.62 -5.69
C ASP A 315 23.59 13.94 -5.51
N ALA A 316 24.00 14.36 -4.31
CA ALA A 316 25.42 14.55 -3.96
C ALA A 316 26.20 13.22 -3.92
N GLU A 317 25.64 12.17 -3.32
CA GLU A 317 26.24 10.82 -3.29
C GLU A 317 26.39 10.23 -4.71
N ASN A 318 25.38 10.41 -5.56
CA ASN A 318 25.41 10.03 -6.97
C ASN A 318 26.49 10.79 -7.75
N ALA A 319 26.61 12.12 -7.56
CA ALA A 319 27.66 12.92 -8.19
C ALA A 319 29.07 12.45 -7.76
N ALA A 320 29.29 12.23 -6.46
CA ALA A 320 30.55 11.73 -5.91
C ALA A 320 30.86 10.28 -6.32
N SER A 321 29.85 9.47 -6.63
CA SER A 321 30.02 8.13 -7.21
C SER A 321 30.45 8.22 -8.69
N ASN A 322 29.73 9.00 -9.48
CA ASN A 322 29.99 9.19 -10.91
C ASN A 322 31.38 9.79 -11.17
N GLU A 323 31.85 10.71 -10.36
CA GLU A 323 33.20 11.28 -10.53
C GLU A 323 34.31 10.27 -10.21
N ARG A 324 34.14 9.42 -9.19
CA ARG A 324 35.06 8.30 -8.91
C ARG A 324 35.08 7.26 -10.05
N ILE A 325 33.98 7.08 -10.77
CA ILE A 325 33.94 6.24 -11.99
C ILE A 325 34.71 6.90 -13.13
N ARG A 326 34.53 8.21 -13.35
CA ARG A 326 35.25 8.99 -14.38
C ARG A 326 36.76 9.00 -14.17
N GLN A 327 37.22 9.19 -12.93
CA GLN A 327 38.64 9.17 -12.58
C GLN A 327 39.28 7.80 -12.91
N ARG A 328 38.65 6.70 -12.47
CA ARG A 328 39.08 5.33 -12.80
C ARG A 328 39.06 5.04 -14.30
N ALA A 329 38.15 5.64 -15.07
CA ALA A 329 38.13 5.50 -16.52
C ALA A 329 39.30 6.24 -17.19
N ARG A 330 39.64 7.45 -16.72
CA ARG A 330 40.81 8.22 -17.21
C ARG A 330 42.12 7.49 -16.90
N GLU A 331 42.32 7.06 -15.66
CA GLU A 331 43.49 6.30 -15.19
C GLU A 331 43.74 5.05 -16.04
N ARG A 332 42.69 4.27 -16.33
CA ARG A 332 42.77 3.08 -17.19
C ARG A 332 43.11 3.43 -18.64
N ALA A 333 42.52 4.50 -19.19
CA ALA A 333 42.80 4.94 -20.55
C ALA A 333 44.25 5.45 -20.71
N GLU A 334 44.75 6.21 -19.73
CA GLU A 334 46.13 6.68 -19.68
C GLU A 334 47.12 5.52 -19.55
N LYS A 335 46.87 4.58 -18.62
CA LYS A 335 47.69 3.38 -18.46
C LYS A 335 47.72 2.54 -19.75
N ALA A 336 46.57 2.27 -20.37
CA ALA A 336 46.51 1.53 -21.63
C ALA A 336 47.21 2.26 -22.79
N ALA A 337 47.12 3.60 -22.86
CA ALA A 337 47.84 4.39 -23.85
C ALA A 337 49.36 4.35 -23.62
N ARG A 338 49.82 4.35 -22.36
CA ARG A 338 51.23 4.18 -22.01
C ARG A 338 51.74 2.78 -22.34
N GLU A 339 51.02 1.72 -21.92
CA GLU A 339 51.37 0.33 -22.22
C GLU A 339 51.42 0.07 -23.73
N LYS A 340 50.52 0.70 -24.50
CA LYS A 340 50.56 0.68 -25.97
C LYS A 340 51.84 1.33 -26.51
N ARG A 341 52.19 2.55 -26.09
CA ARG A 341 53.43 3.24 -26.53
C ARG A 341 54.68 2.44 -26.19
N GLU A 342 54.81 2.00 -24.94
CA GLU A 342 55.95 1.18 -24.51
C GLU A 342 56.05 -0.13 -25.29
N LYS A 343 54.92 -0.70 -25.75
CA LYS A 343 54.91 -1.87 -26.63
C LYS A 343 55.37 -1.50 -28.06
N GLU A 344 54.85 -0.43 -28.64
CA GLU A 344 55.22 0.04 -29.99
C GLU A 344 56.71 0.44 -30.05
N GLU A 345 57.25 1.03 -28.99
CA GLU A 345 58.68 1.34 -28.83
C GLU A 345 59.54 0.08 -28.71
N ARG A 346 59.12 -0.93 -27.93
CA ARG A 346 59.82 -2.23 -27.84
C ARG A 346 59.80 -2.99 -29.17
N GLU A 347 58.66 -3.05 -29.84
CA GLU A 347 58.55 -3.70 -31.16
C GLU A 347 59.42 -2.99 -32.19
N GLN A 348 59.50 -1.65 -32.19
CA GLN A 348 60.42 -0.91 -33.04
C GLN A 348 61.89 -1.22 -32.71
N ALA A 349 62.28 -1.22 -31.42
CA ALA A 349 63.64 -1.52 -31.02
C ALA A 349 64.07 -2.96 -31.42
N GLU A 350 63.15 -3.93 -31.42
CA GLU A 350 63.40 -5.27 -31.96
C GLU A 350 63.61 -5.25 -33.48
N TRP A 351 62.85 -4.45 -34.24
CA TRP A 351 63.04 -4.29 -35.68
C TRP A 351 64.36 -3.59 -36.01
N ASP A 352 64.72 -2.53 -35.29
CA ASP A 352 65.97 -1.79 -35.46
C ASP A 352 67.19 -2.71 -35.17
N GLN A 353 67.11 -3.50 -34.09
CA GLN A 353 68.12 -4.54 -33.81
C GLN A 353 68.19 -5.60 -34.91
N ALA A 354 67.07 -6.02 -35.48
CA ALA A 354 67.04 -6.99 -36.58
C ALA A 354 67.69 -6.41 -37.86
N TRP A 355 67.50 -5.11 -38.14
CA TRP A 355 68.17 -4.40 -39.23
C TRP A 355 69.69 -4.33 -39.04
N VAL A 356 70.16 -3.98 -37.83
CA VAL A 356 71.59 -3.95 -37.52
C VAL A 356 72.20 -5.35 -37.69
N LYS A 357 71.60 -6.39 -37.09
CA LYS A 357 72.05 -7.79 -37.23
C LYS A 357 72.07 -8.25 -38.70
N TYR A 358 71.13 -7.80 -39.51
CA TYR A 358 71.06 -8.07 -40.95
C TYR A 358 72.20 -7.38 -41.74
N GLN A 359 72.49 -6.10 -41.47
CA GLN A 359 73.60 -5.39 -42.10
C GLN A 359 74.97 -5.93 -41.63
N ASP A 360 75.11 -6.31 -40.35
CA ASP A 360 76.32 -6.96 -39.81
C ASP A 360 76.58 -8.33 -40.45
N LYS A 361 75.55 -9.17 -40.60
CA LYS A 361 75.67 -10.42 -41.35
C LYS A 361 76.05 -10.15 -42.82
N TRP A 362 75.46 -9.14 -43.47
CA TRP A 362 75.85 -8.72 -44.83
C TRP A 362 77.32 -8.29 -44.94
N ALA A 363 77.84 -7.54 -43.97
CA ALA A 363 79.24 -7.14 -43.93
C ALA A 363 80.16 -8.36 -43.79
N LYS A 364 79.84 -9.28 -42.86
CA LYS A 364 80.60 -10.53 -42.64
C LYS A 364 80.56 -11.45 -43.86
N PHE A 365 79.39 -11.69 -44.45
CA PHE A 365 79.22 -12.54 -45.64
C PHE A 365 80.08 -12.10 -46.83
N ARG A 366 80.26 -10.78 -47.01
CA ARG A 366 81.11 -10.19 -48.06
C ARG A 366 82.62 -10.33 -47.82
N VAL A 367 83.04 -10.61 -46.59
CA VAL A 367 84.46 -10.82 -46.21
C VAL A 367 84.78 -12.30 -46.14
N SER A 368 83.85 -13.14 -45.67
CA SER A 368 84.04 -14.58 -45.45
C SER A 368 83.89 -15.46 -46.70
N SER A 369 83.80 -14.89 -47.91
CA SER A 369 83.49 -15.62 -49.16
C SER A 369 84.60 -16.59 -49.65
N SER A 370 85.62 -16.85 -48.83
CA SER A 370 86.76 -17.73 -49.10
C SER A 370 86.59 -19.17 -48.58
N GLY A 371 85.81 -19.39 -47.51
CA GLY A 371 85.76 -20.66 -46.76
C GLY A 371 84.56 -21.57 -47.02
N ASP A 372 84.69 -22.81 -46.55
CA ASP A 372 83.65 -23.84 -46.48
C ASP A 372 82.68 -23.52 -45.33
N VAL A 373 81.59 -22.82 -45.64
CA VAL A 373 80.56 -22.39 -44.68
C VAL A 373 79.19 -22.58 -45.32
N ASP A 374 78.28 -23.22 -44.60
CA ASP A 374 76.95 -23.54 -45.11
C ASP A 374 76.17 -22.30 -45.57
N LEU A 375 75.87 -22.24 -46.87
CA LEU A 375 75.11 -21.18 -47.52
C LEU A 375 73.69 -21.04 -46.95
N ARG A 376 73.13 -22.07 -46.29
CA ARG A 376 71.85 -21.98 -45.54
C ARG A 376 71.88 -20.84 -44.52
N GLU A 377 72.98 -20.75 -43.77
CA GLU A 377 73.12 -19.91 -42.58
C GLU A 377 73.97 -18.65 -42.83
N ALA A 378 74.91 -18.74 -43.77
CA ALA A 378 75.79 -17.64 -44.15
C ALA A 378 75.03 -16.47 -44.83
N ILE A 379 73.99 -16.78 -45.62
CA ILE A 379 73.21 -15.75 -46.32
C ILE A 379 72.33 -14.96 -45.32
N PRO A 380 72.43 -13.61 -45.28
CA PRO A 380 71.62 -12.76 -44.40
C PRO A 380 70.19 -12.61 -44.93
N TRP A 381 69.30 -13.52 -44.56
CA TRP A 381 67.89 -13.45 -44.98
C TRP A 381 67.15 -12.22 -44.40
N PRO A 382 66.39 -11.45 -45.21
CA PRO A 382 65.76 -10.19 -44.80
C PRO A 382 64.42 -10.45 -44.10
N VAL A 383 64.46 -11.14 -42.96
CA VAL A 383 63.31 -11.50 -42.13
C VAL A 383 63.69 -11.40 -40.65
N LYS A 384 62.72 -11.22 -39.74
CA LYS A 384 63.00 -10.92 -38.30
C LYS A 384 63.86 -11.99 -37.60
N SER A 385 63.79 -13.25 -38.02
CA SER A 385 64.62 -14.35 -37.52
C SER A 385 66.00 -14.45 -38.19
N GLY A 386 66.17 -13.90 -39.39
CA GLY A 386 67.36 -14.07 -40.22
C GLY A 386 67.58 -15.49 -40.76
N LEU A 387 66.52 -16.30 -40.92
CA LEU A 387 66.57 -17.71 -41.35
C LEU A 387 65.79 -17.96 -42.64
N LEU A 388 66.31 -18.82 -43.53
CA LEU A 388 65.70 -19.19 -44.82
C LEU A 388 64.25 -19.67 -44.69
N ARG A 389 63.94 -20.51 -43.69
CA ARG A 389 62.61 -21.11 -43.53
C ARG A 389 61.48 -20.10 -43.27
N ASP A 390 61.83 -18.89 -42.84
CA ASP A 390 60.87 -17.82 -42.56
C ASP A 390 60.77 -16.82 -43.73
N VAL A 391 61.48 -17.07 -44.85
CA VAL A 391 61.49 -16.25 -46.07
C VAL A 391 60.22 -16.48 -46.88
N ALA A 392 59.17 -15.72 -46.51
CA ALA A 392 57.94 -15.57 -47.27
C ALA A 392 57.76 -14.11 -47.71
N PHE A 393 57.03 -13.88 -48.80
CA PHE A 393 56.76 -12.54 -49.37
C PHE A 393 56.28 -11.53 -48.31
N SER A 394 55.32 -11.94 -47.48
CA SER A 394 54.79 -11.16 -46.35
C SER A 394 55.85 -10.81 -45.31
N ASN A 395 56.74 -11.75 -44.98
CA ASN A 395 57.74 -11.60 -43.92
C ASN A 395 58.87 -10.68 -44.37
N VAL A 396 59.31 -10.82 -45.63
CA VAL A 396 60.31 -9.94 -46.25
C VAL A 396 59.77 -8.51 -46.38
N LYS A 397 58.53 -8.35 -46.87
CA LYS A 397 57.86 -7.06 -46.95
C LYS A 397 57.71 -6.42 -45.56
N THR A 398 57.22 -7.16 -44.57
CA THR A 398 57.06 -6.67 -43.18
C THR A 398 58.40 -6.27 -42.55
N PHE A 399 59.48 -7.04 -42.80
CA PHE A 399 60.82 -6.71 -42.33
C PHE A 399 61.32 -5.39 -42.95
N LEU A 400 61.26 -5.25 -44.28
CA LEU A 400 61.66 -4.03 -44.98
C LEU A 400 60.71 -2.84 -44.70
N GLU A 401 59.47 -3.09 -44.27
CA GLU A 401 58.54 -2.04 -43.88
C GLU A 401 58.88 -1.43 -42.52
N ASN A 402 59.18 -2.26 -41.52
CA ASN A 402 59.32 -1.82 -40.12
C ASN A 402 60.77 -1.60 -39.66
N SER A 403 61.74 -2.25 -40.29
CA SER A 403 63.16 -2.22 -39.84
C SER A 403 64.04 -1.17 -40.54
N LEU A 404 63.54 -0.52 -41.60
CA LEU A 404 64.24 0.60 -42.24
C LEU A 404 64.18 1.86 -41.35
N PRO A 405 65.32 2.50 -41.01
CA PRO A 405 65.35 3.65 -40.11
C PRO A 405 64.46 4.82 -40.56
N LYS A 406 63.50 5.19 -39.70
CA LYS A 406 62.56 6.27 -39.93
C LYS A 406 63.32 7.60 -40.13
N GLY A 407 62.97 8.32 -41.19
CA GLY A 407 63.66 9.58 -41.58
C GLY A 407 64.82 9.41 -42.58
N THR A 408 65.29 8.19 -42.86
CA THR A 408 66.20 7.97 -44.00
C THR A 408 65.42 7.90 -45.31
N ASP A 409 66.03 8.35 -46.41
CA ASP A 409 65.49 8.17 -47.76
C ASP A 409 65.32 6.68 -48.08
N ARG A 410 64.06 6.24 -47.98
CA ARG A 410 63.64 4.84 -48.15
C ARG A 410 63.90 4.33 -49.57
N ALA A 411 63.78 5.16 -50.60
CA ALA A 411 64.08 4.78 -51.97
C ALA A 411 65.59 4.58 -52.18
N LYS A 412 66.46 5.41 -51.56
CA LYS A 412 67.92 5.19 -51.56
C LYS A 412 68.32 3.90 -50.84
N LEU A 413 67.65 3.53 -49.73
CA LEU A 413 67.91 2.25 -49.06
C LEU A 413 67.42 1.06 -49.89
N LEU A 414 66.19 1.09 -50.40
CA LEU A 414 65.64 0.00 -51.22
C LEU A 414 66.44 -0.20 -52.52
N ARG A 415 67.01 0.85 -53.13
CA ARG A 415 67.96 0.70 -54.27
C ARG A 415 69.21 -0.11 -53.88
N LYS A 416 69.79 0.15 -52.70
CA LYS A 416 70.96 -0.60 -52.21
C LYS A 416 70.64 -2.05 -51.91
N GLU A 417 69.45 -2.33 -51.36
CA GLU A 417 68.99 -3.71 -51.13
C GLU A 417 68.65 -4.41 -52.46
N CYS A 418 68.08 -3.70 -53.45
CA CYS A 418 67.81 -4.25 -54.79
C CYS A 418 69.11 -4.69 -55.48
N GLN A 419 70.18 -3.89 -55.35
CA GLN A 419 71.51 -4.24 -55.87
C GLN A 419 72.16 -5.43 -55.14
N LYS A 420 71.84 -5.64 -53.84
CA LYS A 420 72.28 -6.84 -53.11
C LYS A 420 71.55 -8.10 -53.58
N TRP A 421 70.23 -8.02 -53.75
CA TRP A 421 69.37 -9.18 -54.05
C TRP A 421 69.19 -9.48 -55.54
N HIS A 422 69.80 -8.70 -56.44
CA HIS A 422 69.82 -9.01 -57.86
C HIS A 422 70.40 -10.41 -58.11
N PRO A 423 69.81 -11.25 -58.98
CA PRO A 423 70.27 -12.62 -59.21
C PRO A 423 71.77 -12.72 -59.52
N ASP A 424 72.29 -11.84 -60.39
CA ASP A 424 73.72 -11.80 -60.75
C ASP A 424 74.64 -11.49 -59.56
N SER A 425 74.18 -10.67 -58.60
CA SER A 425 74.94 -10.35 -57.39
C SER A 425 75.05 -11.59 -56.50
N VAL A 426 73.94 -12.29 -56.28
CA VAL A 426 73.88 -13.49 -55.43
C VAL A 426 74.62 -14.66 -56.08
N CYS A 427 74.39 -14.93 -57.37
CA CYS A 427 75.12 -15.97 -58.11
C CYS A 427 76.64 -15.76 -58.13
N ARG A 428 77.11 -14.50 -58.13
CA ARG A 428 78.55 -14.16 -58.03
C ARG A 428 79.15 -14.49 -56.67
N TRP A 429 78.36 -14.49 -55.59
CA TRP A 429 78.83 -14.85 -54.25
C TRP A 429 78.75 -16.35 -53.97
N SER A 430 77.69 -17.03 -54.43
CA SER A 430 77.43 -18.46 -54.14
C SER A 430 78.25 -19.47 -54.99
N ARG A 431 79.39 -19.06 -55.55
CA ARG A 431 80.32 -19.90 -56.36
C ARG A 431 79.68 -20.81 -57.43
N ALA A 432 78.53 -20.42 -57.96
CA ALA A 432 77.77 -21.08 -59.04
C ALA A 432 77.30 -22.55 -58.84
N SER A 433 78.00 -23.41 -58.07
CA SER A 433 77.87 -24.87 -58.18
C SER A 433 76.94 -25.55 -57.15
N GLU A 434 76.49 -24.85 -56.11
CA GLU A 434 75.75 -25.44 -54.97
C GLU A 434 74.39 -24.77 -54.68
N MET A 435 74.01 -23.78 -55.49
CA MET A 435 72.80 -22.99 -55.29
C MET A 435 71.54 -23.76 -55.71
N THR A 436 71.00 -24.58 -54.79
CA THR A 436 69.73 -25.31 -54.98
C THR A 436 68.58 -24.37 -55.38
N ASP A 437 67.61 -24.88 -56.14
CA ASP A 437 66.52 -24.06 -56.71
C ASP A 437 65.69 -23.32 -55.66
N SER A 438 65.57 -23.87 -54.45
CA SER A 438 64.92 -23.18 -53.32
C SER A 438 65.58 -21.83 -53.01
N TYR A 439 66.91 -21.70 -53.13
CA TYR A 439 67.60 -20.41 -52.95
C TYR A 439 67.33 -19.45 -54.10
N ARG A 440 67.24 -19.97 -55.33
CA ARG A 440 66.92 -19.17 -56.52
C ARG A 440 65.51 -18.57 -56.37
N MET A 441 64.53 -19.42 -56.06
CA MET A 441 63.15 -18.99 -55.80
C MET A 441 63.07 -17.97 -54.64
N SER A 442 63.75 -18.21 -53.51
CA SER A 442 63.78 -17.24 -52.40
C SER A 442 64.46 -15.92 -52.79
N THR A 443 65.55 -15.96 -53.55
CA THR A 443 66.28 -14.77 -54.02
C THR A 443 65.45 -13.95 -54.99
N ASP A 444 64.87 -14.60 -56.00
CA ASP A 444 64.01 -13.96 -57.01
C ASP A 444 62.76 -13.34 -56.37
N MET A 445 62.18 -14.01 -55.36
CA MET A 445 61.07 -13.48 -54.56
C MET A 445 61.49 -12.23 -53.77
N ILE A 446 62.64 -12.24 -53.10
CA ILE A 446 63.15 -11.06 -52.38
C ILE A 446 63.43 -9.92 -53.36
N CYS A 447 64.06 -10.19 -54.50
CA CYS A 447 64.35 -9.19 -55.52
C CYS A 447 63.06 -8.53 -56.04
N LYS A 448 62.00 -9.31 -56.27
CA LYS A 448 60.65 -8.80 -56.62
C LYS A 448 60.09 -7.91 -55.50
N VAL A 449 60.00 -8.40 -54.26
CA VAL A 449 59.50 -7.61 -53.11
C VAL A 449 60.23 -6.27 -52.97
N VAL A 450 61.56 -6.26 -53.06
CA VAL A 450 62.37 -5.03 -52.96
C VAL A 450 62.10 -4.09 -54.14
N THR A 451 61.93 -4.62 -55.35
CA THR A 451 61.61 -3.84 -56.56
C THR A 451 60.21 -3.23 -56.48
N ASP A 452 59.20 -3.99 -56.06
CA ASP A 452 57.83 -3.53 -55.88
C ASP A 452 57.77 -2.38 -54.85
N MET A 453 58.43 -2.58 -53.70
CA MET A 453 58.54 -1.55 -52.65
C MET A 453 59.32 -0.32 -53.12
N LEU A 454 60.31 -0.47 -54.01
CA LEU A 454 61.05 0.63 -54.60
C LEU A 454 60.20 1.41 -55.61
N ASN A 455 59.39 0.74 -56.43
CA ASN A 455 58.48 1.38 -57.38
C ASN A 455 57.43 2.22 -56.64
N VAL A 456 56.75 1.62 -55.64
CA VAL A 456 55.77 2.29 -54.77
C VAL A 456 56.39 3.51 -54.08
N SER A 457 57.57 3.36 -53.47
CA SER A 457 58.26 4.48 -52.80
C SER A 457 58.89 5.52 -53.75
N SER A 458 58.95 5.23 -55.06
CA SER A 458 59.36 6.18 -56.11
C SER A 458 58.17 6.82 -56.83
N GLY A 459 56.93 6.59 -56.38
CA GLY A 459 55.71 7.12 -57.01
C GLY A 459 55.39 6.53 -58.39
N ARG A 460 56.05 5.43 -58.78
CA ARG A 460 55.75 4.68 -60.00
C ARG A 460 54.70 3.64 -59.65
N SER A 461 53.44 3.90 -60.03
CA SER A 461 52.37 2.91 -59.85
C SER A 461 52.66 1.66 -60.67
N SER A 462 52.26 0.50 -60.15
CA SER A 462 52.49 -0.82 -60.76
C SER A 462 51.60 -1.10 -61.97
N ASP A 463 50.65 -0.22 -62.28
CA ASP A 463 49.52 -0.46 -63.19
C ASP A 463 49.88 -0.37 -64.69
N PHE A 464 51.16 -0.61 -65.03
CA PHE A 464 51.72 -0.58 -66.38
C PHE A 464 52.71 -1.74 -66.61
N CYS A 465 52.26 -2.97 -66.33
CA CYS A 465 52.87 -4.23 -66.76
C CYS A 465 51.75 -5.24 -67.09
#